data_AF-A0A7W1GWB8-F1
#
_entry.id   AF-A0A7W1GWB8-F1
#
_cell.length_a   1.000
_cell.length_b   1.000
_cell.length_c   1.000
_cell.angle_alpha   90.00
_cell.angle_beta   90.00
_cell.angle_gamma   90.00
#
_symmetry.space_group_name_H-M   'P 1'
#
loop_
_entity.id
_entity.type
_entity.pdbx_description
1 polymer ?
#
loop_
_entity_poly.entity_id
_entity_poly.type
_entity_poly.pdbx_seq_one_letter_code
_entity_poly.pdbx_strand_id
1 'polypeptide(L)'
;MRLLPVPLSVRRSLAHAIHANTIVGEAADRANPVGGPWEVVWRIEGLRFQRLPIPPEVVGGEVDSGVANGTNGEVHVGSYDVWVSCCYRENFAAAWVGDPPQFVKLVDFLPESIAGASCTATGIDEEGNIVGWAYTLLGGNYPLIWKPIKR
;
A
#
# COMPACT_ATOMS: atom_id res chain seq x y z
N MET A 1 6.93 27.08 -3.88
CA MET A 1 6.79 25.97 -2.91
C MET A 1 5.39 26.05 -2.32
N ARG A 2 4.61 24.96 -2.37
CA ARG A 2 3.25 24.89 -1.79
C ARG A 2 3.24 23.77 -0.76
N LEU A 3 2.87 24.09 0.48
CA LEU A 3 2.64 23.08 1.50
C LEU A 3 1.27 22.44 1.24
N LEU A 4 1.22 21.11 1.29
CA LEU A 4 -0.05 20.38 1.31
C LEU A 4 -0.55 20.39 2.75
N PRO A 5 -1.79 20.81 3.03
CA PRO A 5 -2.34 20.69 4.37
C PRO A 5 -2.44 19.23 4.73
N VAL A 6 -2.18 18.94 6.00
CA VAL A 6 -2.26 17.63 6.63
C VAL A 6 -3.33 17.75 7.73
N PRO A 7 -4.25 16.78 7.91
CA PRO A 7 -5.30 16.87 8.91
C PRO A 7 -4.69 16.99 10.31
N LEU A 8 -5.33 17.74 11.20
CA LEU A 8 -4.84 17.93 12.57
C LEU A 8 -4.72 16.63 13.38
N SER A 9 -5.40 15.55 12.95
CA SER A 9 -5.29 14.22 13.55
C SER A 9 -4.03 13.45 13.14
N VAL A 10 -3.36 13.86 12.05
CA VAL A 10 -2.17 13.19 11.52
C VAL A 10 -0.92 13.74 12.21
N ARG A 11 -0.15 12.87 12.86
CA ARG A 11 1.06 13.21 13.62
C ARG A 11 2.34 13.16 12.78
N ARG A 12 2.34 12.31 11.75
CA ARG A 12 3.42 12.13 10.78
C ARG A 12 2.78 11.89 9.43
N SER A 13 3.31 12.51 8.38
CA SER A 13 2.97 12.17 7.00
C SER A 13 4.24 12.17 6.16
N LEU A 14 4.40 11.16 5.31
CA LEU A 14 5.46 11.09 4.31
C LEU A 14 4.85 10.92 2.93
N ALA A 15 5.37 11.67 1.96
CA ALA A 15 5.09 11.44 0.55
C ALA A 15 6.14 10.49 -0.02
N HIS A 16 5.70 9.45 -0.73
CA HIS A 16 6.57 8.42 -1.30
C HIS A 16 6.70 8.58 -2.82
N ALA A 17 5.58 8.84 -3.51
CA ALA A 17 5.56 8.99 -4.96
C ALA A 17 4.58 10.07 -5.41
N ILE A 18 4.83 10.59 -6.61
CA ILE A 18 3.99 11.56 -7.30
C ILE A 18 3.83 11.14 -8.76
N HIS A 19 2.60 11.21 -9.26
CA HIS A 19 2.31 11.10 -10.68
C HIS A 19 1.26 12.14 -11.06
N ALA A 20 1.61 13.03 -11.99
CA ALA A 20 0.80 14.18 -12.38
C ALA A 20 0.28 14.96 -11.16
N ASN A 21 -1.04 14.96 -10.93
CA ASN A 21 -1.71 15.67 -9.85
C ASN A 21 -1.94 14.80 -8.59
N THR A 22 -1.34 13.61 -8.51
CA THR A 22 -1.57 12.65 -7.44
C THR A 22 -0.29 12.34 -6.69
N ILE A 23 -0.31 12.49 -5.38
CA ILE A 23 0.78 12.13 -4.47
C ILE A 23 0.27 10.99 -3.59
N VAL A 24 1.11 10.01 -3.32
CA VAL A 24 0.80 8.88 -2.43
C VAL A 24 1.86 8.74 -1.35
N GLY A 25 1.46 8.17 -0.21
CA GLY A 25 2.36 7.91 0.90
C GLY A 25 1.65 7.37 2.13
N GLU A 26 2.19 7.72 3.30
CA GLU A 26 1.70 7.27 4.60
C GLU A 26 1.39 8.44 5.53
N ALA A 27 0.48 8.21 6.47
CA ALA A 27 0.17 9.10 7.58
C ALA A 27 -0.19 8.33 8.85
N ALA A 28 0.38 8.69 9.99
CA ALA A 28 0.02 8.11 11.28
C ALA A 28 -1.00 8.99 12.03
N ASP A 29 -2.14 8.44 12.44
CA ASP A 29 -3.13 9.12 13.29
C ASP A 29 -2.70 9.10 14.78
N ARG A 30 -3.04 10.16 15.51
CA ARG A 30 -2.84 10.34 16.95
C ARG A 30 -3.71 9.42 17.82
N ALA A 31 -4.86 8.96 17.33
CA ALA A 31 -5.85 8.26 18.15
C ALA A 31 -5.64 6.73 18.26
N ASN A 32 -4.75 6.15 17.44
CA ASN A 32 -4.53 4.70 17.44
C ASN A 32 -3.03 4.38 17.63
N PRO A 33 -2.55 4.22 18.88
CA PRO A 33 -1.16 3.84 19.15
C PRO A 33 -0.87 2.36 18.85
N VAL A 34 -1.90 1.56 18.54
CA VAL A 34 -1.79 0.11 18.28
C VAL A 34 -1.80 -0.19 16.77
N GLY A 35 -2.52 0.63 16.00
CA GLY A 35 -2.52 0.66 14.53
C GLY A 35 -1.36 1.48 13.98
N GLY A 36 -0.50 0.88 13.15
CA GLY A 36 0.59 1.57 12.46
C GLY A 36 0.13 2.72 11.54
N PRO A 37 1.03 3.29 10.72
CA PRO A 37 0.66 4.35 9.78
C PRO A 37 -0.42 3.88 8.79
N TRP A 38 -1.34 4.77 8.46
CA TRP A 38 -2.42 4.59 7.50
C TRP A 38 -1.96 5.15 6.14
N GLU A 39 -2.34 4.57 5.00
CA GLU A 39 -2.01 5.20 3.73
C GLU A 39 -2.78 6.50 3.51
N VAL A 40 -2.14 7.43 2.78
CA VAL A 40 -2.81 8.61 2.27
C VAL A 40 -2.55 8.79 0.79
N VAL A 41 -3.65 8.94 0.05
CA VAL A 41 -3.64 9.47 -1.32
C VAL A 41 -4.03 10.95 -1.24
N TRP A 42 -3.19 11.82 -1.80
CA TRP A 42 -3.41 13.26 -1.94
C TRP A 42 -3.61 13.63 -3.42
N ARG A 43 -4.72 14.28 -3.77
CA ARG A 43 -4.91 14.92 -5.09
C ARG A 43 -4.68 16.44 -5.00
N ILE A 44 -3.94 17.00 -5.97
CA ILE A 44 -3.45 18.40 -5.96
C ILE A 44 -4.52 19.42 -6.37
N GLU A 45 -5.49 19.02 -7.19
CA GLU A 45 -6.57 19.89 -7.71
C GLU A 45 -7.68 20.20 -6.68
N GLY A 46 -7.70 19.47 -5.58
CA GLY A 46 -8.60 19.66 -4.46
C GLY A 46 -8.22 18.68 -3.37
N LEU A 47 -7.94 19.18 -2.17
CA LEU A 47 -7.38 18.39 -1.08
C LEU A 47 -8.38 17.33 -0.63
N ARG A 48 -8.26 16.13 -1.18
CA ARG A 48 -9.00 14.96 -0.75
C ARG A 48 -8.02 13.97 -0.17
N PHE A 49 -8.17 13.76 1.12
CA PHE A 49 -7.60 12.63 1.84
C PHE A 49 -8.51 11.45 1.58
N GLN A 50 -7.98 10.42 0.92
CA GLN A 50 -8.70 9.18 0.76
C GLN A 50 -7.99 8.08 1.54
N ARG A 51 -8.73 7.45 2.46
CA ARG A 51 -8.33 6.19 3.10
C ARG A 51 -8.43 5.07 2.08
N LEU A 52 -7.52 4.10 2.14
CA LEU A 52 -7.64 2.90 1.31
C LEU A 52 -8.97 2.19 1.53
N PRO A 53 -9.55 1.66 0.44
CA PRO A 53 -10.64 0.71 0.56
C PRO A 53 -10.10 -0.69 0.85
N ILE A 54 -9.41 -0.87 1.98
CA ILE A 54 -8.97 -2.21 2.36
C ILE A 54 -10.23 -3.01 2.73
N PRO A 55 -10.53 -4.13 2.04
CA PRO A 55 -11.69 -4.93 2.37
C PRO A 55 -11.57 -5.45 3.81
N PRO A 56 -12.63 -5.44 4.62
CA PRO A 56 -12.62 -6.02 5.97
C PRO A 56 -12.34 -7.53 5.97
N GLU A 57 -12.37 -8.18 4.80
CA GLU A 57 -12.21 -9.62 4.59
C GLU A 57 -10.76 -10.04 4.27
N VAL A 58 -9.75 -9.27 4.68
CA VAL A 58 -8.38 -9.80 4.73
C VAL A 58 -8.32 -10.88 5.82
N VAL A 59 -8.61 -12.12 5.40
CA VAL A 59 -8.76 -13.32 6.24
C VAL A 59 -7.65 -13.43 7.30
N GLY A 60 -8.05 -13.45 8.58
CA GLY A 60 -7.22 -13.88 9.71
C GLY A 60 -6.76 -12.79 10.69
N GLY A 61 -6.88 -11.51 10.35
CA GLY A 61 -6.42 -10.43 11.23
C GLY A 61 -7.01 -9.06 10.92
N GLU A 62 -7.09 -8.20 11.94
CA GLU A 62 -7.36 -6.78 11.72
C GLU A 62 -6.21 -6.18 10.88
N VAL A 63 -6.55 -5.48 9.80
CA VAL A 63 -5.56 -4.74 9.02
C VAL A 63 -5.09 -3.56 9.86
N ASP A 64 -3.80 -3.54 10.17
CA ASP A 64 -3.23 -2.64 11.17
C ASP A 64 -2.79 -1.31 10.60
N SER A 65 -2.20 -1.36 9.40
CA SER A 65 -1.44 -0.27 8.81
C SER A 65 -1.24 -0.51 7.32
N GLY A 66 -0.85 0.54 6.60
CA GLY A 66 -0.26 0.34 5.30
C GLY A 66 0.34 1.61 4.70
N VAL A 67 1.06 1.44 3.61
CA VAL A 67 1.87 2.46 2.95
C VAL A 67 1.63 2.44 1.45
N ALA A 68 1.33 3.59 0.87
CA ALA A 68 1.25 3.77 -0.58
C ALA A 68 2.60 4.22 -1.14
N ASN A 69 3.33 3.29 -1.77
CA ASN A 69 4.69 3.54 -2.25
C ASN A 69 4.74 4.08 -3.69
N GLY A 70 3.75 3.75 -4.52
CA GLY A 70 3.76 4.07 -5.95
C GLY A 70 2.38 4.40 -6.50
N THR A 71 2.35 5.17 -7.60
CA THR A 71 1.12 5.54 -8.31
C THR A 71 1.40 5.86 -9.77
N ASN A 72 0.45 5.57 -10.66
CA ASN A 72 0.42 6.06 -12.04
C ASN A 72 -0.72 7.09 -12.27
N GLY A 73 -1.25 7.66 -11.18
CA GLY A 73 -2.37 8.61 -11.19
C GLY A 73 -3.76 7.96 -11.11
N GLU A 74 -3.88 6.69 -11.49
CA GLU A 74 -5.13 5.92 -11.41
C GLU A 74 -5.03 4.79 -10.39
N VAL A 75 -4.01 3.94 -10.55
CA VAL A 75 -3.69 2.82 -9.68
C VAL A 75 -2.62 3.25 -8.70
N HIS A 76 -2.75 2.78 -7.46
CA HIS A 76 -1.81 2.97 -6.39
C HIS A 76 -1.33 1.60 -5.92
N VAL A 77 -0.06 1.53 -5.50
CA VAL A 77 0.55 0.29 -5.03
C VAL A 77 1.34 0.53 -3.76
N GLY A 78 1.48 -0.53 -2.98
CA GLY A 78 2.09 -0.42 -1.68
C GLY A 78 2.06 -1.72 -0.90
N SER A 79 1.94 -1.58 0.41
CA SER A 79 1.82 -2.71 1.31
C SER A 79 0.87 -2.43 2.46
N TYR A 80 0.23 -3.48 2.97
CA TYR A 80 -0.60 -3.45 4.17
C TYR A 80 -0.11 -4.50 5.17
N ASP A 81 -0.29 -4.21 6.46
CA ASP A 81 0.05 -5.11 7.55
C ASP A 81 -1.18 -5.88 8.05
N VAL A 82 -1.01 -7.17 8.30
CA VAL A 82 -2.02 -8.04 8.93
C VAL A 82 -1.44 -8.60 10.22
N TRP A 83 -2.21 -8.53 11.30
CA TRP A 83 -1.90 -9.26 12.53
C TRP A 83 -2.22 -10.74 12.36
N VAL A 84 -1.20 -11.59 12.46
CA VAL A 84 -1.40 -13.06 12.46
C VAL A 84 -1.39 -13.61 13.88
N SER A 85 -0.73 -12.90 14.81
CA SER A 85 -0.84 -13.14 16.26
C SER A 85 -0.56 -11.85 17.04
N CYS A 86 -0.72 -11.87 18.37
CA CYS A 86 -0.53 -10.68 19.22
C CYS A 86 0.87 -10.01 19.13
N CYS A 87 1.87 -10.71 18.58
CA CYS A 87 3.24 -10.22 18.47
C CYS A 87 3.81 -10.34 17.05
N TYR A 88 3.04 -10.82 16.07
CA TYR A 88 3.54 -11.11 14.73
C TYR A 88 2.65 -10.46 13.67
N ARG A 89 3.28 -9.63 12.84
CA ARG A 89 2.67 -8.92 11.71
C ARG A 89 3.28 -9.44 10.42
N GLU A 90 2.42 -9.67 9.44
CA GLU A 90 2.84 -9.93 8.07
C GLU A 90 2.53 -8.73 7.20
N ASN A 91 3.49 -8.36 6.35
CA ASN A 91 3.34 -7.26 5.40
C ASN A 91 3.06 -7.84 4.01
N PHE A 92 2.02 -7.37 3.35
CA PHE A 92 1.62 -7.88 2.04
C PHE A 92 1.47 -6.77 1.00
N ALA A 93 1.92 -7.06 -0.21
CA ALA A 93 1.82 -6.15 -1.33
C ALA A 93 0.37 -6.03 -1.81
N ALA A 94 -0.04 -4.81 -2.15
CA ALA A 94 -1.36 -4.52 -2.69
C ALA A 94 -1.33 -3.52 -3.84
N ALA A 95 -2.38 -3.59 -4.64
CA ALA A 95 -2.76 -2.57 -5.62
C ALA A 95 -4.22 -2.17 -5.41
N TRP A 96 -4.54 -0.89 -5.61
CA TRP A 96 -5.90 -0.40 -5.43
C TRP A 96 -6.20 0.84 -6.28
N VAL A 97 -7.50 1.11 -6.44
CA VAL A 97 -8.05 2.30 -7.09
C VAL A 97 -9.00 3.00 -6.11
N GLY A 98 -9.02 4.33 -6.13
CA GLY A 98 -9.80 5.13 -5.19
C GLY A 98 -11.31 5.19 -5.47
N ASP A 99 -11.75 5.29 -6.74
CA ASP A 99 -13.17 5.54 -7.04
C ASP A 99 -13.57 4.96 -8.43
N PRO A 100 -14.43 3.92 -8.50
CA PRO A 100 -14.94 3.16 -7.36
C PRO A 100 -13.80 2.42 -6.65
N PRO A 101 -13.90 2.22 -5.32
CA PRO A 101 -12.89 1.53 -4.57
C PRO A 101 -12.70 0.09 -5.05
N GLN A 102 -11.49 -0.25 -5.47
CA GLN A 102 -11.09 -1.62 -5.84
C GLN A 102 -9.77 -1.95 -5.17
N PHE A 103 -9.62 -3.20 -4.74
CA PHE A 103 -8.43 -3.66 -4.02
C PHE A 103 -8.02 -5.04 -4.50
N VAL A 104 -6.72 -5.23 -4.72
CA VAL A 104 -6.11 -6.46 -5.17
C VAL A 104 -4.94 -6.81 -4.24
N LYS A 105 -5.01 -8.01 -3.66
CA LYS A 105 -3.90 -8.62 -2.92
C LYS A 105 -2.89 -9.16 -3.92
N LEU A 106 -1.71 -8.58 -3.98
CA LEU A 106 -0.68 -9.03 -4.92
C LEU A 106 -0.02 -10.34 -4.50
N VAL A 107 -0.10 -10.67 -3.20
CA VAL A 107 0.36 -11.94 -2.64
C VAL A 107 -0.36 -13.15 -3.25
N ASP A 108 -1.63 -13.02 -3.64
CA ASP A 108 -2.43 -14.10 -4.23
C ASP A 108 -1.91 -14.56 -5.60
N PHE A 109 -1.02 -13.78 -6.22
CA PHE A 109 -0.41 -14.07 -7.52
C PHE A 109 1.04 -14.54 -7.41
N LEU A 110 1.57 -14.71 -6.19
CA LEU A 110 2.92 -15.22 -5.99
C LEU A 110 2.96 -16.74 -6.14
N PRO A 111 4.07 -17.30 -6.68
CA PRO A 111 4.25 -18.74 -6.68
C PRO A 111 4.33 -19.28 -5.25
N GLU A 112 3.89 -20.52 -5.05
CA GLU A 112 3.83 -21.16 -3.73
C GLU A 112 5.17 -21.15 -2.97
N SER A 113 6.30 -21.19 -3.70
CA SER A 113 7.65 -21.08 -3.12
C SER A 113 7.95 -19.73 -2.45
N ILE A 114 7.10 -18.72 -2.68
CA ILE A 114 7.17 -17.37 -2.14
C ILE A 114 5.88 -17.04 -1.35
N ALA A 115 4.77 -17.74 -1.61
CA ALA A 115 3.50 -17.53 -0.93
C ALA A 115 3.62 -17.83 0.58
N GLY A 116 3.16 -16.91 1.42
CA GLY A 116 3.32 -16.95 2.88
C GLY A 116 4.48 -16.12 3.42
N ALA A 117 5.21 -15.43 2.56
CA ALA A 117 6.26 -14.49 2.95
C ALA A 117 5.81 -13.03 2.85
N SER A 118 6.43 -12.16 3.66
CA SER A 118 6.17 -10.73 3.59
C SER A 118 6.59 -10.18 2.23
N CYS A 119 5.76 -9.34 1.62
CA CYS A 119 6.02 -8.73 0.32
C CYS A 119 5.54 -7.28 0.28
N THR A 120 6.18 -6.48 -0.56
CA THR A 120 5.89 -5.06 -0.71
C THR A 120 5.92 -4.68 -2.18
N ALA A 121 4.90 -3.97 -2.65
CA ALA A 121 4.96 -3.26 -3.93
C ALA A 121 5.55 -1.87 -3.69
N THR A 122 6.54 -1.49 -4.51
CA THR A 122 7.30 -0.25 -4.34
C THR A 122 7.04 0.76 -5.43
N GLY A 123 6.48 0.34 -6.57
CA GLY A 123 6.28 1.24 -7.70
C GLY A 123 5.49 0.63 -8.84
N ILE A 124 5.19 1.48 -9.82
CA ILE A 124 4.60 1.10 -11.10
C ILE A 124 5.52 1.67 -12.18
N ASP A 125 5.91 0.86 -13.16
CA ASP A 125 6.71 1.33 -14.30
C ASP A 125 5.83 1.97 -15.40
N GLU A 126 6.47 2.47 -16.46
CA GLU A 126 5.80 3.17 -17.57
C GLU A 126 4.86 2.25 -18.35
N GLU A 127 5.12 0.94 -18.36
CA GLU A 127 4.29 -0.06 -19.03
C GLU A 127 3.05 -0.47 -18.20
N GLY A 128 3.01 -0.05 -16.93
CA GLY A 128 1.98 -0.38 -15.96
C GLY A 128 2.24 -1.67 -15.18
N ASN A 129 3.45 -2.23 -15.24
CA ASN A 129 3.83 -3.34 -14.37
C ASN A 129 4.08 -2.83 -12.96
N ILE A 130 3.69 -3.62 -11.98
CA ILE A 130 3.94 -3.34 -10.58
C ILE A 130 5.26 -3.98 -10.21
N VAL A 131 6.16 -3.21 -9.60
CA VAL A 131 7.46 -3.69 -9.15
C VAL A 131 7.51 -3.74 -7.63
N GLY A 132 8.29 -4.67 -7.08
CA GLY A 132 8.46 -4.79 -5.65
C GLY A 132 9.39 -5.92 -5.27
N TRP A 133 9.20 -6.43 -4.06
CA TRP A 133 10.00 -7.53 -3.54
C TRP A 133 9.17 -8.41 -2.60
N ALA A 134 9.62 -9.64 -2.41
CA ALA A 134 9.11 -10.54 -1.38
C ALA A 134 10.26 -11.22 -0.64
N TYR A 135 10.03 -11.50 0.63
CA TYR A 135 10.81 -12.46 1.38
C TYR A 135 10.53 -13.87 0.86
N THR A 136 11.42 -14.82 1.12
CA THR A 136 11.11 -16.24 0.96
C THR A 136 11.23 -16.95 2.29
N LEU A 137 10.57 -18.10 2.41
CA LEU A 137 10.69 -18.97 3.58
C LEU A 137 12.14 -19.42 3.87
N LEU A 138 13.04 -19.29 2.89
CA LEU A 138 14.46 -19.66 2.98
C LEU A 138 15.38 -18.47 3.30
N GLY A 139 14.85 -17.27 3.55
CA GLY A 139 15.63 -16.17 4.12
C GLY A 139 16.28 -15.20 3.12
N GLY A 140 15.62 -14.89 2.00
CA GLY A 140 16.13 -13.90 1.02
C GLY A 140 15.05 -12.94 0.51
N ASN A 141 15.47 -11.74 0.10
CA ASN A 141 14.63 -10.80 -0.63
C ASN A 141 14.76 -11.05 -2.14
N TYR A 142 13.63 -11.24 -2.82
CA TYR A 142 13.59 -11.46 -4.25
C TYR A 142 12.84 -10.32 -4.94
N PRO A 143 13.41 -9.74 -6.01
CA PRO A 143 12.70 -8.75 -6.79
C PRO A 143 11.52 -9.41 -7.52
N LEU A 144 10.40 -8.71 -7.57
CA LEU A 144 9.17 -9.17 -8.18
C LEU A 144 8.65 -8.13 -9.19
N ILE A 145 8.04 -8.67 -10.24
CA ILE A 145 7.26 -7.88 -11.20
C ILE A 145 5.91 -8.57 -11.35
N TRP A 146 4.84 -7.88 -10.94
CA TRP A 146 3.48 -8.29 -11.26
C TRP A 146 3.06 -7.60 -12.55
N LYS A 147 2.66 -8.41 -13.53
CA LYS A 147 2.20 -7.92 -14.84
C LYS A 147 0.66 -8.02 -14.88
N PRO A 148 -0.06 -6.89 -14.77
CA PRO A 148 -1.50 -6.91 -14.96
C PRO A 148 -1.81 -7.44 -16.36
N ILE A 149 -2.72 -8.41 -16.47
CA ILE A 149 -3.19 -8.86 -17.77
C ILE A 149 -4.03 -7.71 -18.35
N LYS A 150 -3.49 -7.01 -19.35
CA LYS A 150 -4.25 -6.02 -20.13
C LYS A 150 -5.40 -6.78 -20.81
N ARG A 151 -6.64 -6.49 -20.40
CA ARG A 151 -7.85 -6.96 -21.08
C ARG A 151 -8.18 -6.06 -22.26
#